data_AF-A7E424-F1
#
_entry.id   AF-A7E424-F1
#
_cell.length_a   1.000
_cell.length_b   1.000
_cell.length_c   1.000
_cell.angle_alpha   90.00
_cell.angle_beta   90.00
_cell.angle_gamma   90.00
#
_symmetry.space_group_name_H-M   'P 1'
#
loop_
_entity.id
_entity.type
_entity.pdbx_description
1 polymer ?
#
loop_
_entity_poly.entity_id
_entity_poly.type
_entity_poly.pdbx_seq_one_letter_code
_entity_poly.pdbx_strand_id
1 'polypeptide(L)'
;MPVPKDRLDREYFEPLRVLQKNDTELYLGLLHQDDLDGTKIRIRRASEFVEDFGIATECGLGRADAAELESILEIAKEITEE
;
A
#
# COMPACT_ATOMS: atom_id res chain seq x y z
N MET A 1 -8.44 -1.37 0.17
CA MET A 1 -8.77 -0.06 -0.43
C MET A 1 -7.64 0.34 -1.38
N PRO A 2 -7.91 0.63 -2.66
CA PRO A 2 -6.88 1.08 -3.60
C PRO A 2 -6.28 2.42 -3.19
N VAL A 3 -4.98 2.62 -3.39
CA VAL A 3 -4.31 3.91 -3.24
C VAL A 3 -3.60 4.25 -4.56
N PRO A 4 -4.04 5.31 -5.27
CA PRO A 4 -3.40 5.72 -6.52
C PRO A 4 -1.90 5.98 -6.35
N LYS A 5 -1.12 5.65 -7.39
CA LYS A 5 0.35 5.74 -7.35
C LYS A 5 0.86 7.14 -7.00
N ASP A 6 0.18 8.20 -7.41
CA ASP A 6 0.60 9.59 -7.16
C ASP A 6 0.27 10.11 -5.74
N ARG A 7 -0.48 9.36 -4.92
CA ARG A 7 -0.84 9.77 -3.55
C ARG A 7 0.29 9.53 -2.57
N LEU A 8 1.12 10.56 -2.40
CA LEU A 8 2.21 10.64 -1.41
C LEU A 8 1.94 11.70 -0.31
N ASP A 9 0.85 12.45 -0.47
CA ASP A 9 0.41 13.51 0.42
C ASP A 9 -0.23 12.95 1.70
N ARG A 10 -0.16 13.70 2.80
CA ARG A 10 -0.69 13.27 4.10
C ARG A 10 -2.21 13.36 4.12
N GLU A 11 -2.73 14.37 3.44
CA GLU A 11 -4.13 14.77 3.39
C GLU A 11 -5.01 13.65 2.83
N TYR A 12 -4.51 12.86 1.87
CA TYR A 12 -5.19 11.68 1.37
C TYR A 12 -5.44 10.61 2.43
N PHE A 13 -4.53 10.44 3.39
CA PHE A 13 -4.61 9.40 4.42
C PHE A 13 -5.26 9.89 5.72
N GLU A 14 -5.37 11.20 5.94
CA GLU A 14 -5.97 11.80 7.14
C GLU A 14 -7.37 11.26 7.49
N PRO A 15 -8.29 11.00 6.52
CA PRO A 15 -9.60 10.45 6.83
C PRO A 15 -9.57 9.06 7.50
N LEU A 16 -8.45 8.32 7.43
CA LEU A 16 -8.31 7.02 8.08
C LEU A 16 -8.37 7.12 9.62
N ARG A 17 -8.07 8.30 10.21
CA ARG A 17 -8.13 8.52 11.67
C ARG A 17 -9.50 8.22 12.30
N VAL A 18 -10.56 8.39 11.52
CA VAL A 18 -11.95 8.23 11.99
C VAL A 18 -12.60 6.98 11.40
N LEU A 19 -11.83 6.14 10.71
CA LEU A 19 -12.31 4.89 10.14
C LEU A 19 -12.60 3.89 11.27
N GLN A 20 -13.87 3.48 11.39
CA GLN A 20 -14.28 2.44 12.33
C GLN A 20 -14.09 1.06 11.70
N LYS A 21 -13.01 0.36 12.10
CA LYS A 21 -12.70 -1.00 11.59
C LYS A 21 -13.62 -2.08 12.16
N ASN A 22 -14.17 -1.92 13.38
CA ASN A 22 -14.90 -3.00 14.09
C ASN A 22 -14.10 -4.32 14.00
N ASP A 23 -14.75 -5.44 13.68
CA ASP A 23 -14.11 -6.76 13.50
C ASP A 23 -13.56 -6.99 12.07
N THR A 24 -13.22 -5.92 11.34
CA THR A 24 -12.67 -6.03 9.97
C THR A 24 -11.19 -5.71 9.91
N GLU A 25 -10.48 -6.44 9.05
CA GLU A 25 -9.07 -6.16 8.76
C GLU A 25 -8.96 -5.17 7.60
N LEU A 26 -8.23 -4.09 7.82
CA LEU A 26 -7.97 -3.09 6.79
C LEU A 26 -6.77 -3.50 5.95
N TYR A 27 -6.97 -3.61 4.63
CA TYR A 27 -5.87 -3.75 3.67
C TYR A 27 -5.79 -2.53 2.76
N LEU A 28 -4.60 -1.95 2.63
CA LEU A 28 -4.34 -0.79 1.78
C LEU A 28 -3.50 -1.18 0.55
N GLY A 29 -3.96 -0.78 -0.63
CA GLY A 29 -3.31 -1.05 -1.91
C GLY A 29 -2.16 -0.09 -2.18
N LEU A 30 -1.06 -0.22 -1.43
CA LEU A 30 0.07 0.72 -1.42
C LEU A 30 1.22 0.32 -2.37
N LEU A 31 1.23 -0.94 -2.82
CA LEU A 31 2.25 -1.50 -3.71
C LEU A 31 1.97 -1.14 -5.17
N HIS A 32 3.01 -0.63 -5.82
CA HIS A 32 3.04 -0.30 -7.24
C HIS A 32 4.34 -0.83 -7.85
N GLN A 33 4.28 -1.30 -9.10
CA GLN A 33 5.46 -1.80 -9.80
C GLN A 33 6.50 -0.67 -9.96
N ASP A 34 7.77 -1.04 -9.85
CA ASP A 34 8.95 -0.20 -9.98
C ASP A 34 8.93 1.03 -9.06
N ASP A 35 8.36 0.89 -7.86
CA ASP A 35 8.08 2.01 -6.97
C ASP A 35 8.25 1.66 -5.48
N LEU A 36 9.44 1.17 -5.12
CA LEU A 36 9.79 0.86 -3.74
C LEU A 36 9.75 2.12 -2.84
N ASP A 37 10.34 3.23 -3.30
CA ASP A 37 10.41 4.47 -2.53
C ASP A 37 9.02 5.06 -2.29
N GLY A 38 8.19 5.11 -3.34
CA GLY A 38 6.80 5.54 -3.21
C GLY A 38 6.02 4.62 -2.27
N THR A 39 6.23 3.31 -2.35
CA THR A 39 5.62 2.33 -1.43
C THR A 39 5.99 2.63 0.01
N LYS A 40 7.28 2.83 0.32
CA LYS A 40 7.78 3.17 1.66
C LYS A 40 7.18 4.50 2.17
N ILE A 41 7.02 5.49 1.30
CA ILE A 41 6.36 6.76 1.65
C ILE A 41 4.89 6.54 1.97
N ARG A 42 4.14 5.81 1.13
CA ARG A 42 2.71 5.54 1.34
C ARG A 42 2.44 4.77 2.62
N ILE A 43 3.25 3.76 2.93
CA ILE A 43 3.19 3.02 4.20
C ILE A 43 3.36 4.00 5.36
N ARG A 44 4.44 4.79 5.36
CA ARG A 44 4.72 5.76 6.41
C ARG A 44 3.56 6.74 6.59
N ARG A 45 3.01 7.26 5.50
CA ARG A 45 1.89 8.22 5.53
C ARG A 45 0.61 7.60 6.08
N ALA A 46 0.27 6.38 5.68
CA ALA A 46 -0.87 5.65 6.24
C ALA A 46 -0.68 5.39 7.75
N SER A 47 0.51 4.97 8.17
CA SER A 47 0.86 4.69 9.57
C SER A 47 0.79 5.92 10.49
N GLU A 48 0.79 7.15 9.96
CA GLU A 48 0.54 8.36 10.76
C GLU A 48 -0.92 8.49 11.23
N PHE A 49 -1.85 7.76 10.59
CA PHE A 49 -3.29 7.95 10.76
C PHE A 49 -4.07 6.69 11.12
N VAL A 50 -3.54 5.50 10.81
CA VAL A 50 -4.16 4.21 11.17
C VAL A 50 -3.11 3.17 11.51
N GLU A 51 -3.34 2.47 12.61
CA GLU A 51 -2.55 1.31 13.05
C GLU A 51 -3.21 0.00 12.55
N ASP A 52 -2.45 -1.09 12.56
CA ASP A 52 -2.88 -2.45 12.21
C ASP A 52 -3.64 -2.54 10.88
N PHE A 53 -2.88 -2.41 9.79
CA PHE A 53 -3.36 -2.61 8.42
C PHE A 53 -2.42 -3.54 7.64
N GLY A 54 -2.99 -4.32 6.73
CA GLY A 54 -2.25 -5.10 5.75
C GLY A 54 -1.94 -4.30 4.48
N ILE A 55 -0.95 -4.76 3.72
CA ILE A 55 -0.49 -4.13 2.49
C ILE A 55 -0.86 -5.00 1.29
N ALA A 56 -1.33 -4.38 0.22
CA ALA A 56 -1.70 -5.03 -1.03
C ALA A 56 -1.26 -4.19 -2.24
N THR A 57 -1.44 -4.73 -3.44
CA THR A 57 -1.40 -3.97 -4.69
C THR A 57 -2.63 -3.06 -4.80
N GLU A 58 -2.51 -1.94 -5.53
CA GLU A 58 -3.66 -1.05 -5.78
C GLU A 58 -4.81 -1.79 -6.47
N CYS A 59 -4.47 -2.58 -7.50
CA CYS A 59 -5.39 -3.33 -8.33
C CYS A 59 -4.92 -4.80 -8.46
N GLY A 60 -5.73 -5.62 -9.12
CA GLY A 60 -5.36 -7.00 -9.44
C GLY A 60 -4.26 -7.09 -10.51
N LEU A 61 -3.43 -8.12 -10.41
CA LEU A 61 -2.30 -8.38 -11.31
C LEU A 61 -2.67 -9.18 -12.57
N GLY A 62 -3.96 -9.33 -12.88
CA GLY A 62 -4.42 -10.22 -13.96
C GLY A 62 -4.00 -9.81 -15.38
N ARG A 63 -3.46 -8.61 -15.56
CA ARG A 63 -2.88 -8.12 -16.82
C ARG A 63 -1.40 -7.79 -16.72
N ALA A 64 -0.78 -8.01 -15.56
CA ALA A 64 0.62 -7.71 -15.36
C ALA A 64 1.49 -8.67 -16.18
N ASP A 65 2.54 -8.15 -16.80
CA ASP A 65 3.56 -9.00 -17.41
C ASP A 65 4.51 -9.60 -16.34
N ALA A 66 5.45 -10.45 -16.79
CA ALA A 66 6.36 -11.14 -15.88
C ALA A 66 7.28 -10.18 -15.11
N ALA A 67 7.74 -9.10 -15.75
CA ALA A 67 8.63 -8.12 -15.13
C ALA A 67 7.86 -7.25 -14.12
N GLU A 68 6.63 -6.86 -14.46
CA GLU A 68 5.73 -6.15 -13.54
C GLU A 68 5.42 -6.99 -12.30
N LEU A 69 5.16 -8.30 -12.47
CA LEU A 69 4.94 -9.23 -11.36
C LEU A 69 6.19 -9.41 -10.50
N GLU A 70 7.36 -9.61 -11.11
CA GLU A 70 8.64 -9.74 -10.40
C GLU A 70 8.93 -8.51 -9.55
N SER A 71 8.80 -7.31 -10.13
CA SER A 71 8.96 -6.03 -9.43
C SER A 71 8.04 -5.91 -8.20
N ILE A 72 6.76 -6.26 -8.34
CA ILE A 72 5.81 -6.27 -7.20
C ILE A 72 6.25 -7.25 -6.10
N LEU A 73 6.67 -8.45 -6.45
CA LEU A 73 7.08 -9.49 -5.49
C LEU A 73 8.37 -9.11 -4.77
N GLU A 74 9.34 -8.51 -5.47
CA GLU A 74 10.57 -8.01 -4.88
C GLU A 74 10.31 -6.88 -3.88
N ILE A 75 9.46 -5.91 -4.25
CA ILE A 75 9.07 -4.83 -3.34
C ILE A 75 8.33 -5.40 -2.13
N ALA A 76 7.39 -6.34 -2.33
CA ALA A 76 6.65 -6.96 -1.24
C ALA A 76 7.57 -7.70 -0.26
N LYS A 77 8.56 -8.42 -0.77
CA LYS A 77 9.62 -9.06 0.03
C LYS A 77 10.39 -8.02 0.85
N GLU A 78 10.93 -7.00 0.20
CA GLU A 78 11.73 -5.94 0.84
C GLU A 78 11.01 -5.20 1.97
N ILE A 79 9.68 -4.99 1.87
CA ILE A 79 8.92 -4.29 2.93
C ILE A 79 8.41 -5.22 4.05
N THR A 80 8.56 -6.54 3.90
CA THR A 80 8.12 -7.55 4.89
C THR A 80 9.27 -8.28 5.57
N GLU A 81 10.51 -8.11 5.10
CA GLU A 81 11.69 -8.63 5.78
C GLU A 81 12.00 -7.81 7.05
N GLU A 82 12.04 -8.50 8.19
CA GLU A 82 12.47 -7.99 9.51
C GLU A 82 14.00 -8.05 9.69
#